data_AF-A0A1F5NZB6-F1
#
_entry.id   AF-A0A1F5NZB6-F1
#
_cell.length_a   1.000
_cell.length_b   1.000
_cell.length_c   1.000
_cell.angle_alpha   90.00
_cell.angle_beta   90.00
_cell.angle_gamma   90.00
#
_symmetry.space_group_name_H-M   'P 1'
#
loop_
_entity.id
_entity.type
_entity.pdbx_description
1 polymer ?
#
loop_
_entity_poly.entity_id
_entity_poly.type
_entity_poly.pdbx_seq_one_letter_code
_entity_poly.pdbx_strand_id
1 'polypeptide(L)' 'MNIDLQKFGTTLISRQTGKEAFSAFQPSLRDVGDNEEVLVDFKGVLTFTPSWGDEFLTPLQNRFGDRLKLINTANA' A
#
# COMPACT_ATOMS: atom_id res chain seq x y z
N MET A 1 -3.59 10.87 -4.19
CA MET A 1 -2.36 10.10 -4.48
C MET A 1 -2.72 8.64 -4.79
N ASN A 2 -2.07 8.03 -5.78
CA ASN A 2 -2.28 6.61 -6.12
C ASN A 2 -1.00 5.79 -5.87
N ILE A 3 -1.12 4.68 -5.15
CA ILE A 3 -0.04 3.77 -4.77
C ILE A 3 -0.27 2.45 -5.52
N ASP A 4 0.47 2.24 -6.61
CA ASP A 4 0.38 0.99 -7.38
C ASP A 4 1.20 -0.10 -6.71
N LEU A 5 0.55 -1.09 -6.08
CA LEU A 5 1.25 -2.16 -5.35
C LEU A 5 2.16 -3.00 -6.25
N GLN A 6 1.82 -3.16 -7.53
CA GLN A 6 2.65 -3.85 -8.51
C GLN A 6 4.08 -3.27 -8.65
N LYS A 7 4.30 -2.00 -8.27
CA LYS A 7 5.64 -1.38 -8.27
C LYS A 7 6.57 -2.00 -7.23
N PHE A 8 6.03 -2.67 -6.20
CA PHE A 8 6.78 -3.43 -5.21
C PHE A 8 6.90 -4.93 -5.57
N GLY A 9 6.31 -5.33 -6.70
CA GLY A 9 6.24 -6.72 -7.17
C GLY A 9 4.80 -7.22 -7.29
N THR A 10 4.64 -8.36 -7.95
CA THR A 10 3.33 -9.00 -8.15
C THR A 10 3.02 -10.07 -7.09
N THR A 11 4.04 -10.51 -6.35
CA THR A 11 3.95 -11.53 -5.29
C THR A 11 4.41 -10.92 -3.98
N LEU A 12 3.47 -10.42 -3.19
CA LEU A 12 3.68 -9.63 -1.97
C LEU A 12 3.41 -10.50 -0.73
N ILE A 13 4.39 -11.34 -0.35
CA ILE A 13 4.18 -12.40 0.64
C ILE A 13 5.05 -12.30 1.91
N SER A 14 6.17 -11.59 1.85
CA SER A 14 7.16 -11.55 2.93
C SER A 14 7.01 -10.30 3.81
N ARG A 15 6.87 -10.50 5.12
CA ARG A 15 6.83 -9.42 6.12
C ARG A 15 8.03 -8.46 5.98
N GLN A 16 9.24 -9.01 5.83
CA GLN A 16 10.46 -8.22 5.68
C GLN A 16 10.38 -7.29 4.45
N THR A 17 9.91 -7.82 3.31
CA THR A 17 9.76 -7.02 2.08
C THR A 17 8.66 -5.96 2.19
N GLY A 18 7.61 -6.20 2.98
CA GLY A 18 6.56 -5.20 3.26
C GLY A 18 7.11 -4.01 4.05
N LYS A 19 7.93 -4.29 5.08
CA LYS A 19 8.59 -3.26 5.88
C LYS A 19 9.58 -2.42 5.06
N GLU A 20 10.35 -3.06 4.19
CA GLU A 20 11.28 -2.40 3.27
C GLU A 20 10.52 -1.53 2.26
N ALA A 21 9.46 -2.04 1.65
CA ALA A 21 8.62 -1.31 0.71
C ALA A 21 8.04 -0.04 1.36
N PHE A 22 7.49 -0.14 2.56
CA PHE A 22 6.95 1.01 3.28
C PHE A 22 8.04 2.05 3.61
N SER A 23 9.20 1.59 4.09
CA SER A 23 10.33 2.45 4.43
C SER A 23 10.85 3.22 3.21
N ALA A 24 10.98 2.54 2.07
CA ALA A 24 11.40 3.16 0.81
C ALA A 24 10.36 4.14 0.27
N PHE A 25 9.07 3.91 0.55
CA PHE A 25 7.98 4.74 0.05
C PHE A 25 7.68 5.98 0.91
N GLN A 26 8.19 6.03 2.15
CA GLN A 26 7.99 7.17 3.07
C GLN A 26 8.20 8.57 2.45
N PRO A 27 9.23 8.83 1.62
CA PRO A 27 9.44 10.14 1.03
C PRO A 27 8.26 10.60 0.17
N SER A 28 7.65 9.69 -0.60
CA SER A 28 6.51 9.97 -1.48
C SER A 28 5.25 10.36 -0.71
N LEU A 29 5.17 10.01 0.57
CA LEU A 29 4.02 10.30 1.41
C LEU A 29 4.08 11.70 2.06
N ARG A 30 5.21 12.43 1.98
CA ARG A 30 5.39 13.70 2.69
C ARG A 30 4.51 14.82 2.16
N ASP A 31 4.26 14.82 0.86
CA ASP A 31 3.56 15.91 0.17
C ASP A 31 2.06 15.62 -0.06
N VAL A 32 1.52 14.55 0.56
CA VAL A 32 0.10 14.23 0.49
C VAL A 32 -0.69 15.29 1.25
N GLY A 33 -1.58 15.99 0.56
CA GLY A 33 -2.39 17.06 1.15
C GLY A 33 -3.35 16.57 2.24
N ASP A 34 -3.74 17.47 3.14
CA ASP A 34 -4.60 17.14 4.30
C ASP A 34 -5.98 16.59 3.93
N ASN A 35 -6.49 16.93 2.75
CA ASN A 35 -7.78 16.46 2.23
C ASN A 35 -7.62 15.56 1.00
N GLU A 36 -6.38 15.20 0.64
CA GLU A 36 -6.13 14.35 -0.51
C GLU A 36 -6.42 12.88 -0.15
N GLU A 37 -7.17 12.20 -1.02
CA GLU A 37 -7.39 10.75 -0.90
C GLU A 37 -6.12 9.97 -1.27
N VAL A 38 -5.89 8.86 -0.57
CA VAL A 38 -4.79 7.93 -0.84
C VAL A 38 -5.39 6.61 -1.32
N LEU A 39 -5.22 6.32 -2.60
CA LEU A 39 -5.72 5.11 -3.22
C LEU A 39 -4.60 4.08 -3.26
N VAL A 40 -4.82 2.89 -2.69
CA VAL A 40 -3.92 1.74 -2.80
C VAL A 40 -4.48 0.82 -3.87
N ASP A 41 -3.75 0.70 -4.98
CA ASP A 41 -4.18 -0.04 -6.15
C ASP A 41 -3.55 -1.44 -6.17
N PHE A 42 -4.40 -2.46 -6.06
CA PHE A 42 -4.03 -3.88 -6.11
C PHE A 42 -3.92 -4.41 -7.54
N LYS A 43 -4.15 -3.59 -8.57
CA LYS A 43 -4.00 -3.99 -9.97
C LYS A 43 -2.59 -4.54 -10.23
N GLY A 44 -2.54 -5.74 -10.81
CA GLY A 44 -1.31 -6.44 -11.14
C GLY A 44 -0.70 -7.24 -9.98
N VAL A 45 -1.28 -7.18 -8.78
CA VAL A 45 -0.91 -8.07 -7.67
C VAL A 45 -1.56 -9.44 -7.91
N LEU A 46 -0.74 -10.49 -7.91
CA LEU A 46 -1.17 -11.88 -8.11
C LEU A 46 -1.33 -12.60 -6.77
N THR A 47 -0.44 -12.33 -5.82
CA THR A 47 -0.47 -12.94 -4.49
C THR A 47 -0.19 -11.88 -3.44
N PHE A 48 -1.02 -11.83 -2.40
CA PHE A 48 -0.90 -10.89 -1.29
C PHE A 48 -1.15 -11.62 0.04
N THR A 49 -0.22 -11.55 0.99
CA THR A 49 -0.41 -12.13 2.32
C THR A 49 -0.78 -11.07 3.36
N PRO A 50 -1.55 -11.43 4.40
CA PRO A 50 -1.81 -10.54 5.53
C PRO A 50 -0.54 -10.02 6.18
N SER A 51 0.50 -10.84 6.31
CA SER A 51 1.77 -10.44 6.95
C SER A 51 2.55 -9.38 6.19
N TRP A 52 2.45 -9.33 4.85
CA TRP A 52 2.99 -8.23 4.06
C TRP A 52 2.12 -6.98 4.22
N GLY A 53 0.79 -7.16 4.16
CA GLY A 53 -0.18 -6.09 4.34
C GLY A 53 -0.09 -5.39 5.70
N ASP A 54 0.17 -6.13 6.78
CA ASP A 54 0.35 -5.56 8.11
C ASP A 54 1.48 -4.52 8.15
N GLU A 55 2.57 -4.75 7.41
CA GLU A 55 3.73 -3.85 7.42
C GLU A 55 3.56 -2.64 6.50
N PHE A 56 2.75 -2.77 5.44
CA PHE A 56 2.59 -1.70 4.45
C PHE A 56 1.28 -0.93 4.63
N LEU A 57 0.15 -1.61 4.79
CA LEU A 57 -1.18 -1.00 4.86
C LEU A 57 -1.51 -0.45 6.24
N THR A 58 -1.14 -1.15 7.33
CA THR A 58 -1.43 -0.67 8.69
C THR A 58 -0.86 0.71 8.98
N PRO A 59 0.43 1.01 8.68
CA PRO A 59 0.93 2.36 8.95
C PRO A 59 0.35 3.41 8.00
N LEU A 60 -0.06 3.05 6.78
CA LEU A 60 -0.83 3.94 5.90
C LEU A 60 -2.22 4.24 6.49
N GLN A 61 -2.91 3.21 6.98
CA GLN A 61 -4.23 3.33 7.60
C GLN A 61 -4.17 4.19 8.86
N ASN A 62 -3.15 4.01 9.70
CA ASN A 62 -2.92 4.83 10.89
C ASN A 62 -2.64 6.29 10.54
N ARG A 63 -2.01 6.56 9.40
CA ARG A 63 -1.65 7.92 8.96
C ARG A 63 -2.80 8.64 8.26
N PHE A 64 -3.54 7.96 7.40
CA PHE A 64 -4.53 8.59 6.51
C PHE A 64 -5.98 8.34 6.93
N GLY A 65 -6.24 7.35 7.79
CA GLY A 65 -7.57 7.05 8.29
C GLY A 65 -8.54 6.75 7.15
N ASP A 66 -9.70 7.39 7.17
CA ASP A 66 -10.75 7.21 6.17
C ASP A 66 -10.36 7.66 4.76
N ARG A 67 -9.28 8.46 4.63
CA ARG A 67 -8.75 8.89 3.32
C ARG A 67 -8.01 7.77 2.59
N LEU A 68 -7.64 6.69 3.28
CA LEU A 68 -7.06 5.51 2.64
C LEU A 68 -8.18 4.66 2.02
N LYS A 69 -8.14 4.47 0.71
CA LYS A 69 -9.08 3.60 -0.02
C LYS A 69 -8.32 2.50 -0.73
N LEU A 70 -8.86 1.28 -0.67
CA LEU A 70 -8.32 0.13 -1.39
C LEU A 70 -9.13 -0.06 -2.67
N ILE A 71 -8.46 -0.12 -3.82
CA ILE A 71 -9.09 -0.28 -5.14
C ILE A 71 -8.52 -1.49 -5.86
N ASN A 72 -9.29 -2.05 -6.80
CA ASN A 72 -8.94 -3.25 -7.58
C ASN A 72 -8.59 -4.47 -6.70
N THR A 73 -9.28 -4.64 -5.57
CA THR A 73 -9.05 -5.70 -4.57
C THR A 73 -9.66 -7.06 -4.92
N ALA A 74 -10.46 -7.13 -5.99
CA ALA A 74 -11.08 -8.36 -6.43
C ALA A 74 -10.08 -9.18 -7.28
N ASN A 75 -9.97 -10.47 -6.96
CA ASN A 75 -9.36 -11.44 -7.86
C ASN A 75 -10.39 -11.80 -8.94
N ALA A 76 -9.97 -11.82 -10.20
CA ALA A 76 -10.77 -12.32 -11.31
C ALA A 76 -10.78 -13.86 -11.32
#